data_AF-A0AAN4SZB7-F1
#
_entry.id   AF-A0AAN4SZB7-F1
#
_cell.length_a   1.000
_cell.length_b   1.000
_cell.length_c   1.000
_cell.angle_alpha   90.00
_cell.angle_beta   90.00
_cell.angle_gamma   90.00
#
_symmetry.space_group_name_H-M   'P 1'
#
loop_
_entity.id
_entity.type
_entity.pdbx_description
1 polymer ?
#
loop_
_entity_poly.entity_id
_entity_poly.type
_entity_poly.pdbx_seq_one_letter_code
_entity_poly.pdbx_strand_id
1 'polypeptide(L)'
;MTDNNTALKKAGLKVTLPRLKILEVLQEPDNHHVSAEDLYKRLIDMGEEIGLATVYRVLNQFDDAGIVTRHNFEGGKSVFELTQQHHHDHLICLDCGKVIEFSDDSIEARQREIAAKHGIRLTNHSLYLYGHCAEGDCREDEHAHEGK
;
A
#
# COMPACT_ATOMS: atom_id res chain seq x y z
N MET A 1 -11.55 15.33 -8.05
CA MET A 1 -11.86 14.22 -7.14
C MET A 1 -13.05 13.48 -7.69
N THR A 2 -12.91 12.20 -8.04
CA THR A 2 -14.05 11.37 -8.45
C THR A 2 -14.94 11.19 -7.22
N ASP A 3 -16.24 11.41 -7.35
CA ASP A 3 -17.19 11.11 -6.27
C ASP A 3 -17.01 9.63 -5.85
N ASN A 4 -16.70 9.40 -4.57
CA ASN A 4 -16.44 8.06 -4.02
C ASN A 4 -17.60 7.09 -4.27
N ASN A 5 -18.84 7.60 -4.31
CA ASN A 5 -19.99 6.78 -4.69
C ASN A 5 -19.90 6.29 -6.13
N THR A 6 -19.47 7.16 -7.04
CA THR A 6 -19.29 6.84 -8.46
C THR A 6 -18.14 5.84 -8.65
N ALA A 7 -17.03 5.99 -7.92
CA ALA A 7 -15.91 5.03 -7.96
C ALA A 7 -16.36 3.63 -7.53
N LEU A 8 -17.05 3.51 -6.39
CA LEU A 8 -17.57 2.24 -5.89
C LEU A 8 -18.56 1.59 -6.86
N LYS A 9 -19.50 2.37 -7.42
CA LYS A 9 -20.47 1.87 -8.41
C LYS A 9 -19.79 1.35 -9.67
N LYS A 10 -18.78 2.07 -10.19
CA LYS A 10 -18.00 1.65 -11.37
C LYS A 10 -17.26 0.34 -11.12
N ALA A 11 -16.78 0.13 -9.89
CA ALA A 11 -16.14 -1.10 -9.45
C ALA A 11 -17.13 -2.22 -9.10
N GLY A 12 -18.44 -2.05 -9.33
CA GLY A 12 -19.47 -3.05 -9.03
C GLY A 12 -19.79 -3.22 -7.55
N LEU A 13 -19.30 -2.33 -6.68
CA LEU A 13 -19.49 -2.40 -5.24
C LEU A 13 -20.70 -1.56 -4.81
N LYS A 14 -21.54 -2.15 -3.95
CA LYS A 14 -22.60 -1.40 -3.25
C LYS A 14 -21.99 -0.25 -2.45
N VAL A 15 -22.58 0.93 -2.54
CA VAL A 15 -22.22 2.06 -1.69
C VAL A 15 -22.69 1.80 -0.26
N THR A 16 -21.74 1.80 0.68
CA THR A 16 -21.98 1.61 2.12
C THR A 16 -21.06 2.53 2.90
N LEU A 17 -21.48 2.97 4.08
CA LEU A 17 -20.67 3.86 4.93
C LEU A 17 -19.24 3.34 5.17
N PRO A 18 -19.00 2.05 5.53
CA PRO A 18 -17.62 1.57 5.74
C PRO A 18 -16.72 1.71 4.50
N ARG A 19 -17.25 1.39 3.31
CA ARG A 19 -16.52 1.54 2.05
C ARG A 19 -16.19 2.99 1.73
N LEU A 20 -17.12 3.90 1.98
CA LEU A 20 -16.89 5.33 1.76
C LEU A 20 -15.81 5.87 2.69
N LYS A 21 -15.87 5.51 3.97
CA LYS A 21 -14.91 5.97 4.98
C LYS A 21 -13.52 5.40 4.77
N ILE A 22 -13.42 4.11 4.46
CA ILE A 22 -12.12 3.51 4.13
C ILE A 22 -11.53 4.16 2.87
N LEU A 23 -12.35 4.40 1.84
CA LEU A 23 -11.88 5.07 0.63
C LEU A 23 -11.46 6.52 0.87
N GLU A 24 -12.17 7.24 1.75
CA GLU A 24 -11.82 8.60 2.18
C GLU A 24 -10.46 8.63 2.87
N VAL A 25 -10.21 7.71 3.83
CA VAL A 25 -8.91 7.63 4.52
C VAL A 25 -7.77 7.28 3.56
N LEU A 26 -7.98 6.34 2.64
CA LEU A 26 -6.99 5.95 1.62
C LEU A 26 -6.64 7.09 0.64
N GLN A 27 -7.48 8.11 0.52
CA GLN A 27 -7.21 9.30 -0.31
C GLN A 27 -6.39 10.37 0.41
N GLU A 28 -6.16 10.22 1.72
CA GLU A 28 -5.34 11.16 2.49
C GLU A 28 -3.85 10.95 2.14
N PRO A 29 -3.07 12.03 1.94
CA PRO A 29 -1.66 11.94 1.53
C PRO A 29 -0.80 11.07 2.46
N ASP A 30 -1.05 11.12 3.78
CA ASP A 30 -0.28 10.39 4.78
C ASP A 30 -0.62 8.88 4.83
N ASN A 31 -1.71 8.47 4.20
CA ASN A 31 -2.20 7.08 4.19
C ASN A 31 -2.02 6.43 2.81
N HIS A 32 -1.07 6.93 2.02
CA HIS A 32 -0.83 6.44 0.69
C HIS A 32 -0.45 4.96 0.66
N HIS A 33 0.35 4.52 1.64
CA HIS A 33 0.62 3.11 1.94
C HIS A 33 0.21 2.81 3.37
N VAL A 34 -0.91 2.12 3.56
CA VAL A 34 -1.46 1.92 4.91
C VAL A 34 -1.72 0.45 5.19
N SER A 35 -1.38 -0.01 6.39
CA SER A 35 -1.78 -1.35 6.86
C SER A 35 -3.27 -1.36 7.23
N ALA A 36 -3.88 -2.55 7.32
CA ALA A 36 -5.28 -2.64 7.76
C ALA A 36 -5.45 -2.16 9.21
N GLU A 37 -4.42 -2.38 10.04
CA GLU A 37 -4.35 -2.00 11.44
C GLU A 37 -4.21 -0.48 11.60
N ASP A 38 -3.35 0.16 10.82
CA ASP A 38 -3.16 1.61 10.87
C ASP A 38 -4.38 2.35 10.28
N LEU A 39 -4.98 1.80 9.23
CA LEU A 39 -6.25 2.28 8.69
C LEU A 39 -7.37 2.18 9.74
N TYR A 40 -7.43 1.07 10.49
CA TYR A 40 -8.38 0.90 11.58
C TYR A 40 -8.17 1.92 12.71
N LYS A 41 -6.92 2.17 13.14
CA LYS A 41 -6.60 3.22 14.13
C LYS A 41 -7.09 4.58 13.64
N ARG A 42 -6.81 4.92 12.38
CA ARG A 42 -7.26 6.20 11.79
C ARG A 42 -8.77 6.36 11.80
N LEU A 43 -9.52 5.29 11.52
CA LEU A 43 -10.98 5.30 11.59
C LEU A 43 -11.49 5.53 13.03
N ILE A 44 -10.82 4.94 14.04
CA ILE A 44 -11.14 5.22 15.45
C ILE A 44 -10.89 6.68 15.80
N ASP A 45 -9.75 7.24 15.37
CA ASP A 45 -9.39 8.64 15.64
C ASP A 45 -10.38 9.63 15.01
N MET A 46 -11.02 9.23 13.91
CA MET A 46 -12.11 9.97 13.26
C MET A 46 -13.48 9.76 13.92
N GLY A 47 -13.59 8.89 14.92
CA GLY A 47 -14.83 8.56 15.63
C GLY A 47 -15.76 7.60 14.87
N GLU A 48 -15.23 6.84 13.90
CA GLU A 48 -16.02 5.90 13.09
C GLU A 48 -16.15 4.54 13.80
N GLU A 49 -17.38 4.01 13.87
CA GLU A 49 -17.66 2.70 14.49
C GLU A 49 -17.47 1.53 13.50
N ILE A 50 -16.28 1.43 12.89
CA ILE A 50 -15.94 0.39 11.91
C ILE A 50 -14.92 -0.58 12.52
N GLY A 51 -15.33 -1.81 12.82
CA GLY A 51 -14.44 -2.82 13.38
C GLY A 51 -13.39 -3.33 12.39
N LEU A 52 -12.21 -3.71 12.90
CA LEU A 52 -11.06 -4.22 12.12
C LEU A 52 -11.42 -5.34 11.14
N ALA A 53 -12.28 -6.30 11.52
CA ALA A 53 -12.72 -7.37 10.62
C ALA A 53 -13.49 -6.82 9.39
N THR A 54 -14.21 -5.71 9.55
CA THR A 54 -14.87 -5.02 8.43
C THR A 54 -13.84 -4.32 7.55
N VAL A 55 -12.79 -3.72 8.15
CA VAL A 55 -11.69 -3.10 7.41
C VAL A 55 -11.04 -4.11 6.48
N TYR A 56 -10.59 -5.26 6.98
CA TYR A 56 -10.01 -6.31 6.13
C TYR A 56 -10.97 -6.78 5.03
N ARG A 57 -12.23 -7.01 5.36
CA ARG A 57 -13.22 -7.44 4.36
C ARG A 57 -13.39 -6.41 3.25
N VAL A 58 -13.44 -5.12 3.59
CA VAL A 58 -13.56 -4.05 2.59
C VAL A 58 -12.29 -3.92 1.76
N LEU A 59 -11.11 -3.97 2.38
CA LEU A 59 -9.83 -3.92 1.67
C LEU A 59 -9.67 -5.10 0.70
N ASN A 60 -10.02 -6.32 1.11
CA ASN A 60 -10.04 -7.48 0.21
C ASN A 60 -10.99 -7.27 -0.98
N GLN A 61 -12.18 -6.70 -0.74
CA GLN A 61 -13.12 -6.40 -1.82
C GLN A 61 -12.64 -5.28 -2.74
N PHE A 62 -11.86 -4.33 -2.22
CA PHE A 62 -11.25 -3.27 -3.02
C PHE A 62 -10.12 -3.83 -3.89
N ASP A 63 -9.31 -4.73 -3.33
CA ASP A 63 -8.22 -5.46 -4.00
C ASP A 63 -8.79 -6.31 -5.16
N ASP A 64 -9.81 -7.13 -4.87
CA ASP A 64 -10.54 -7.92 -5.87
C ASP A 64 -11.16 -7.06 -6.98
N ALA A 65 -11.59 -5.83 -6.64
CA ALA A 65 -12.21 -4.90 -7.58
C ALA A 65 -11.21 -3.96 -8.28
N GLY A 66 -9.91 -4.08 -8.00
CA GLY A 66 -8.85 -3.24 -8.57
C GLY A 66 -8.92 -1.77 -8.16
N ILE A 67 -9.51 -1.47 -6.99
CA ILE A 67 -9.53 -0.12 -6.39
C ILE A 67 -8.23 0.14 -5.62
N VAL A 68 -7.71 -0.90 -4.96
CA VAL A 68 -6.44 -0.86 -4.23
C VAL A 68 -5.51 -1.94 -4.76
N THR A 69 -4.22 -1.70 -4.62
CA THR A 69 -3.19 -2.73 -4.76
C THR A 69 -2.75 -3.16 -3.37
N ARG A 70 -2.64 -4.46 -3.14
CA ARG A 70 -2.01 -5.00 -1.93
C ARG A 70 -0.54 -5.34 -2.18
N HIS A 71 0.33 -4.81 -1.33
CA HIS A 71 1.73 -5.24 -1.25
C HIS A 71 1.94 -6.10 0.00
N ASN A 72 2.54 -7.27 -0.19
CA ASN A 72 2.93 -8.16 0.90
C ASN A 72 4.44 -8.03 1.09
N PHE A 73 4.85 -7.31 2.13
CA PHE A 73 6.26 -7.11 2.43
C PHE A 73 6.82 -8.22 3.32
N GLU A 74 8.14 -8.37 3.33
CA GLU A 74 8.83 -9.23 4.29
C GLU A 74 8.47 -8.84 5.74
N GLY A 75 8.39 -9.83 6.63
CA GLY A 75 7.91 -9.65 8.00
C GLY A 75 6.39 -9.83 8.19
N GLY A 76 5.66 -10.16 7.11
CA GLY A 76 4.23 -10.50 7.17
C GLY A 76 3.30 -9.30 7.22
N LYS A 77 3.82 -8.07 7.05
CA LYS A 77 3.02 -6.85 6.97
C LYS A 77 2.49 -6.69 5.55
N SER A 78 1.16 -6.57 5.42
CA SER A 78 0.53 -6.13 4.18
C SER A 78 0.22 -4.64 4.26
N VAL A 79 0.51 -3.91 3.18
CA VAL A 79 0.05 -2.53 3.01
C VAL A 79 -0.84 -2.44 1.77
N PHE A 80 -1.73 -1.46 1.79
CA PHE A 80 -2.66 -1.17 0.72
C PHE A 80 -2.44 0.25 0.25
N GLU A 81 -2.47 0.43 -1.07
CA GLU A 81 -2.46 1.74 -1.72
C GLU A 81 -3.60 1.80 -2.73
N LEU A 82 -4.08 3.00 -3.07
CA LEU A 82 -5.01 3.15 -4.19
C LEU A 82 -4.31 2.78 -5.48
N THR A 83 -4.95 1.99 -6.33
CA THR A 83 -4.35 1.57 -7.59
C THR A 83 -3.96 2.78 -8.43
N GLN A 84 -2.66 2.96 -8.59
CA GLN A 84 -2.07 4.06 -9.34
C GLN A 84 -1.98 3.78 -10.84
N GLN A 85 -1.86 4.84 -11.65
CA GLN A 85 -1.55 4.73 -13.08
C GLN A 85 -0.05 4.78 -13.37
N HIS A 86 0.75 5.27 -12.43
CA HIS A 86 2.19 5.43 -12.60
C HIS A 86 2.94 4.29 -11.91
N HIS A 87 3.82 3.64 -12.68
CA HIS A 87 4.69 2.59 -12.17
C HIS A 87 5.70 3.17 -11.18
N HIS A 88 5.88 2.48 -10.06
CA HIS A 88 6.90 2.75 -9.06
C HIS A 88 7.23 1.45 -8.31
N ASP A 89 8.44 1.40 -7.77
CA ASP A 89 8.94 0.36 -6.89
C ASP A 89 9.04 0.90 -5.46
N HIS A 90 9.29 0.02 -4.48
CA HIS A 90 9.22 0.40 -3.06
C HIS A 90 10.53 0.13 -2.33
N LEU A 91 10.96 1.08 -1.51
CA LEU A 91 12.02 0.96 -0.51
C LEU A 91 11.40 1.01 0.88
N ILE A 92 11.58 -0.05 1.67
CA ILE A 92 10.90 -0.27 2.94
C ILE A 92 11.92 -0.27 4.09
N CYS A 93 11.66 0.52 5.12
CA CYS A 93 12.37 0.40 6.39
C CYS A 93 11.77 -0.74 7.22
N LEU A 94 12.62 -1.69 7.63
CA LEU A 94 12.20 -2.84 8.45
C LEU A 94 11.88 -2.47 9.90
N ASP A 95 12.36 -1.32 10.38
CA ASP A 95 12.21 -0.91 11.78
C ASP A 95 10.91 -0.11 12.00
N CYS A 96 10.69 0.95 11.21
CA CYS A 96 9.51 1.81 11.35
C CYS A 96 8.41 1.51 10.32
N GLY A 97 8.66 0.66 9.32
CA GLY A 97 7.71 0.36 8.26
C GLY A 97 7.49 1.50 7.26
N LYS A 98 8.34 2.54 7.27
CA LYS A 98 8.31 3.62 6.27
C LYS A 98 8.48 3.05 4.87
N VAL A 99 7.64 3.51 3.95
CA VAL A 99 7.65 3.14 2.53
C VAL A 99 8.05 4.37 1.72
N ILE A 100 9.05 4.21 0.86
CA ILE A 100 9.53 5.24 -0.07
C ILE A 100 9.33 4.71 -1.49
N GLU A 101 8.57 5.44 -2.30
CA GLU A 101 8.42 5.15 -3.72
C GLU A 101 9.65 5.59 -4.50
N PHE A 102 10.05 4.80 -5.49
CA PHE A 102 11.06 5.21 -6.46
C PHE A 102 10.76 4.65 -7.84
N SER A 103 11.38 5.23 -8.86
CA SER A 103 11.39 4.68 -10.23
C SER A 103 12.77 4.93 -10.82
N ASP A 104 13.36 3.91 -11.43
CA ASP A 104 14.69 4.00 -12.05
C ASP A 104 14.70 3.33 -13.43
N ASP A 105 14.87 4.14 -14.48
CA ASP A 105 14.87 3.67 -15.87
C ASP A 105 15.95 2.62 -16.15
N SER A 106 17.07 2.66 -15.42
CA SER A 106 18.18 1.72 -15.62
C SER A 106 17.83 0.34 -15.06
N ILE A 107 17.21 0.29 -13.88
CA ILE A 107 16.69 -0.95 -13.29
C ILE A 107 15.62 -1.55 -14.21
N GLU A 108 14.67 -0.74 -14.66
CA GLU A 108 13.60 -1.14 -15.58
C GLU A 108 14.12 -1.71 -16.89
N ALA A 109 15.07 -1.01 -17.53
CA ALA A 109 15.71 -1.48 -18.75
C ALA A 109 16.42 -2.81 -18.52
N ARG A 110 17.12 -2.94 -17.38
CA ARG A 110 17.88 -4.14 -17.08
C ARG A 110 17.00 -5.37 -16.86
N GLN A 111 15.86 -5.23 -16.19
CA GLN A 111 14.89 -6.31 -16.02
C GLN A 111 14.37 -6.81 -17.37
N ARG A 112 14.02 -5.90 -18.29
CA ARG A 112 13.58 -6.25 -19.65
C ARG A 112 14.67 -6.97 -20.45
N GLU A 113 15.92 -6.49 -20.38
CA GLU A 113 17.05 -7.16 -21.02
C GLU A 113 17.24 -8.60 -20.52
N ILE A 114 17.16 -8.81 -19.20
CA ILE A 114 17.30 -10.14 -18.60
C ILE A 114 16.16 -11.05 -19.08
N ALA A 115 14.90 -10.59 -19.02
CA ALA A 115 13.76 -11.36 -19.49
C ALA A 115 13.91 -11.77 -20.97
N ALA A 116 14.32 -10.82 -21.83
CA ALA A 116 14.55 -11.08 -23.24
C ALA A 116 15.65 -12.11 -23.50
N LYS A 117 16.77 -12.07 -22.75
CA LYS A 117 17.85 -13.08 -22.84
C LYS A 117 17.39 -14.50 -22.52
N HIS A 118 16.36 -14.64 -21.70
CA HIS A 118 15.75 -15.92 -21.36
C HIS A 118 14.50 -16.26 -22.20
N GLY A 119 14.18 -15.46 -23.22
CA GLY A 119 13.01 -15.68 -24.08
C GLY A 119 11.67 -15.47 -23.35
N ILE A 120 11.65 -14.71 -22.25
CA ILE A 120 10.46 -14.43 -21.46
C ILE A 120 9.92 -13.05 -21.84
N ARG A 121 8.61 -12.98 -22.15
CA ARG A 121 7.90 -11.71 -22.30
C ARG A 121 7.48 -11.21 -20.93
N LEU A 122 8.16 -10.19 -20.42
CA LEU A 122 7.82 -9.58 -19.13
C LEU A 122 6.45 -8.89 -19.21
N THR A 123 5.57 -9.19 -18.27
CA THR A 123 4.22 -8.58 -18.15
C THR A 123 4.16 -7.56 -17.02
N ASN A 124 4.81 -7.87 -15.91
CA ASN A 124 4.86 -7.08 -14.69
C ASN A 124 6.06 -7.54 -13.85
N HIS A 125 6.42 -6.77 -12.84
CA HIS A 125 7.37 -7.17 -11.81
C HIS A 125 6.91 -6.65 -10.44
N SER A 126 7.64 -7.05 -9.42
CA SER A 126 7.54 -6.48 -8.08
C SER A 126 8.96 -6.33 -7.56
N LEU A 127 9.38 -5.11 -7.29
CA LEU A 127 10.67 -4.81 -6.70
C LEU A 127 10.47 -4.14 -5.35
N TYR A 128 11.02 -4.78 -4.33
CA TYR A 128 11.08 -4.28 -2.98
C TYR A 128 12.54 -4.24 -2.56
N LEU A 129 12.98 -3.07 -2.08
CA LEU A 129 14.26 -2.90 -1.41
C LEU A 129 13.99 -2.80 0.09
N TYR A 130 14.72 -3.57 0.89
CA TYR A 130 14.57 -3.58 2.34
C TYR A 130 15.82 -3.01 2.99
N GLY A 131 15.65 -2.18 4.01
CA GLY A 131 16.75 -1.60 4.75
C GLY A 131 16.33 -0.97 6.07
N HIS A 132 17.21 -0.15 6.61
CA HIS A 132 17.04 0.58 7.86
C HIS A 132 17.24 2.08 7.60
N CYS A 133 16.51 2.95 8.30
CA CYS A 133 16.70 4.40 8.17
C CYS A 133 18.13 4.78 8.60
N ALA A 134 18.84 5.51 7.73
CA ALA A 134 20.26 5.80 7.92
C ALA A 134 20.59 6.75 9.09
N GLU A 135 19.61 7.53 9.58
CA GLU A 135 19.85 8.61 10.57
C GLU A 135 18.91 8.57 11.79
N GLY A 136 18.33 7.41 12.14
CA GLY A 136 17.46 7.30 13.32
C GLY A 136 16.13 8.03 13.19
N ASP A 137 15.68 8.26 11.95
CA ASP A 137 14.39 8.90 11.60
C ASP A 137 13.17 8.02 11.87
N CYS A 138 13.36 6.86 12.51
CA CYS A 138 12.30 5.96 12.95
C CYS A 138 11.52 6.47 14.19
N ARG A 139 11.50 7.80 14.44
CA ARG A 139 11.19 8.47 15.73
C ARG A 139 9.77 8.29 16.32
N GLU A 140 9.00 7.30 15.92
CA GLU A 140 7.79 6.91 16.67
C GLU A 140 8.06 5.82 17.72
N ASP A 141 9.18 5.10 17.64
CA ASP A 141 9.58 4.14 18.67
C ASP A 141 11.10 4.19 18.92
N GLU A 142 11.50 4.71 20.09
CA GLU A 142 12.90 4.80 20.53
C GLU A 142 13.58 3.42 20.68
N HIS A 143 12.81 2.32 20.67
CA HIS A 143 13.33 0.94 20.72
C HIS A 143 13.40 0.26 19.35
N ALA A 144 13.01 0.93 18.25
CA ALA A 144 12.99 0.33 16.90
C ALA A 144 14.39 -0.12 16.41
N HIS A 145 15.45 0.43 17.01
CA HIS A 145 16.83 0.10 16.70
C HIS A 145 17.53 -0.71 17.80
N GLU A 146 16.84 -1.02 18.90
CA GLU A 146 17.39 -1.85 19.98
C GLU A 146 17.13 -3.33 19.70
N GLY A 147 18.06 -3.95 18.95
CA GLY A 147 18.30 -5.39 19.03
C GLY A 147 18.00 -6.20 17.76
N LYS A 148 19.06 -6.44 16.98
CA LYS A 148 19.48 -7.80 16.64
C LYS A 148 20.97 -7.97 16.93
#